data_AF-A0A9E4WR86-F1
#
_entry.id   AF-A0A9E4WR86-F1
#
_cell.length_a   1.000
_cell.length_b   1.000
_cell.length_c   1.000
_cell.angle_alpha   90.00
_cell.angle_beta   90.00
_cell.angle_gamma   90.00
#
_symmetry.space_group_name_H-M   'P 1'
#
loop_
_entity.id
_entity.type
_entity.pdbx_description
1 polymer ?
#
loop_
_entity_poly.entity_id
_entity_poly.type
_entity_poly.pdbx_seq_one_letter_code
_entity_poly.pdbx_strand_id
1 'polypeptide(L)'
;MNRVSLRGILFAMIFSGLVVSFVAEVGRSPAAAQEPSGLAGDANLDNAVDALDAALTLTLNAGLIGSVPSPENADVDENGSVDALDSALIMELEAGLLDVLPPTLAGTTHATGTASIGSGTGDVGEEISVDLEALNVTQPGLGAWTIDILYDATILSATGCGPGICNPCFGALIPPPPTPCETGTVRVVGATASGRKGDSLLSTITFLCRVNGASALTIPGFGENPSFLFHDATIGAPQPIDVTIVNGSITCEPPPAVGGVPLDSALRPLPLETGHSPSSSWGIAVAIVTATCLVVVAGGAWYTRRRATSS
;
A
#
# COMPACT_ATOMS: atom_id res chain seq x y z
N MET A 1 -12.14 -70.19 4.82
CA MET A 1 -10.72 -70.55 4.84
C MET A 1 -10.04 -69.86 3.67
N ASN A 2 -9.37 -68.74 3.91
CA ASN A 2 -8.32 -68.19 3.04
C ASN A 2 -7.40 -67.36 3.94
N ARG A 3 -6.11 -67.69 3.92
CA ARG A 3 -5.12 -67.28 4.90
C ARG A 3 -4.55 -65.91 4.55
N VAL A 4 -4.53 -65.04 5.56
CA VAL A 4 -3.75 -63.80 5.62
C VAL A 4 -2.26 -64.18 5.66
N SER A 5 -1.44 -63.59 4.78
CA SER A 5 0.02 -63.73 4.82
C SER A 5 0.63 -62.40 5.21
N LEU A 6 1.06 -62.33 6.47
CA LEU A 6 1.87 -61.27 7.06
C LEU A 6 3.35 -61.53 6.72
N ARG A 7 3.96 -60.68 5.90
CA ARG A 7 5.41 -60.51 5.73
C ARG A 7 5.62 -59.06 5.32
N GLY A 8 6.49 -58.25 5.87
CA GLY A 8 7.51 -58.39 6.90
C GLY A 8 8.14 -57.00 7.00
N ILE A 9 8.30 -56.52 8.22
CA ILE A 9 8.88 -55.23 8.56
C ILE A 9 10.37 -55.25 8.16
N LEU A 10 10.82 -54.28 7.36
CA LEU A 10 12.22 -53.88 7.31
C LEU A 10 12.28 -52.35 7.42
N PHE A 11 12.43 -51.90 8.66
CA PHE A 11 12.66 -50.52 9.05
C PHE A 11 14.15 -50.22 8.79
N ALA A 12 14.46 -49.51 7.71
CA ALA A 12 15.80 -48.97 7.50
C ALA A 12 15.87 -47.59 8.16
N MET A 13 16.37 -47.55 9.40
CA MET A 13 16.85 -46.30 10.02
C MET A 13 18.12 -45.87 9.30
N ILE A 14 18.05 -44.79 8.52
CA ILE A 14 19.23 -44.05 8.09
C ILE A 14 19.39 -42.88 9.06
N PHE A 15 20.31 -43.06 10.00
CA PHE A 15 20.90 -42.00 10.80
C PHE A 15 21.91 -41.21 9.95
N SER A 16 22.22 -40.01 10.41
CA SER A 16 23.44 -39.23 10.14
C SER A 16 23.43 -38.26 8.96
N GLY A 17 23.08 -37.02 9.28
CA GLY A 17 23.33 -35.83 8.46
C GLY A 17 22.84 -34.53 9.09
N LEU A 18 22.88 -34.41 10.43
CA LEU A 18 22.58 -33.14 11.11
C LEU A 18 23.78 -32.19 10.88
N VAL A 19 23.75 -31.44 9.79
CA VAL A 19 24.61 -30.28 9.61
C VAL A 19 24.06 -29.19 10.52
N VAL A 20 24.57 -29.12 11.74
CA VAL A 20 24.37 -27.96 12.63
C VAL A 20 25.16 -26.81 12.01
N SER A 21 24.51 -26.03 11.14
CA SER A 21 25.01 -24.72 10.76
C SER A 21 24.97 -23.84 12.02
N PHE A 22 26.09 -23.78 12.73
CA PHE A 22 26.36 -22.68 13.66
C PHE A 22 26.44 -21.41 12.81
N VAL A 23 25.30 -20.74 12.62
CA VAL A 23 25.31 -19.32 12.34
C VAL A 23 25.85 -18.69 13.62
N ALA A 24 27.14 -18.36 13.62
CA ALA A 24 27.67 -17.45 14.62
C ALA A 24 26.92 -16.13 14.41
N GLU A 25 25.92 -15.88 15.24
CA GLU A 25 25.34 -14.57 15.45
C GLU A 25 26.52 -13.68 15.85
N VAL A 26 27.14 -13.03 14.86
CA VAL A 26 28.13 -11.98 15.11
C VAL A 26 27.33 -10.93 15.84
N GLY A 27 27.45 -10.91 17.17
CA GLY A 27 26.77 -9.96 18.04
C GLY A 27 27.11 -8.58 17.55
N ARG A 28 26.23 -8.02 16.71
CA ARG A 28 26.31 -6.63 16.28
C ARG A 28 26.18 -5.87 17.59
N SER A 29 27.30 -5.26 18.00
CA SER A 29 27.26 -4.24 19.03
C SER A 29 26.15 -3.28 18.63
N PRO A 30 25.19 -2.95 19.53
CA PRO A 30 24.15 -2.00 19.19
C PRO A 30 24.86 -0.76 18.64
N ALA A 31 24.58 -0.43 17.38
CA ALA A 31 25.11 0.78 16.78
C ALA A 31 24.71 1.91 17.75
N ALA A 32 25.69 2.63 18.27
CA ALA A 32 25.40 3.78 19.12
C ALA A 32 24.46 4.68 18.33
N ALA A 33 23.28 4.96 18.89
CA ALA A 33 22.31 5.86 18.29
C ALA A 33 23.04 7.16 17.95
N GLN A 34 23.12 7.48 16.66
CA GLN A 34 23.69 8.73 16.21
C GLN A 34 22.70 9.82 16.66
N GLU A 35 23.17 10.81 17.42
CA GLU A 35 22.36 11.97 17.76
C GLU A 35 21.82 12.59 16.46
N PRO A 36 20.49 12.80 16.33
CA PRO A 36 19.89 13.30 15.10
C PRO A 36 20.54 14.62 14.73
N SER A 37 21.19 14.66 13.57
CA SER A 37 21.76 15.89 13.03
C SER A 37 20.67 16.59 12.22
N GLY A 38 19.81 17.38 12.85
CA GLY A 38 18.80 18.16 12.13
C GLY A 38 17.65 18.67 12.99
N LEU A 39 16.63 19.21 12.32
CA LEU A 39 15.34 19.53 12.93
C LEU A 39 14.50 18.25 12.97
N ALA A 40 13.85 17.96 14.09
CA ALA A 40 12.87 16.87 14.15
C ALA A 40 11.77 17.12 13.10
N GLY A 41 11.54 16.14 12.23
CA GLY A 41 10.64 16.21 11.08
C GLY A 41 11.33 16.52 9.74
N ASP A 42 12.59 16.94 9.72
CA ASP A 42 13.35 17.21 8.47
C ASP A 42 13.93 15.91 7.92
N ALA A 43 13.08 15.16 7.20
CA ALA A 43 13.42 13.84 6.67
C ALA A 43 14.42 13.93 5.51
N ASN A 44 14.47 15.08 4.80
CA ASN A 44 15.27 15.26 3.60
C ASN A 44 16.59 16.04 3.81
N LEU A 45 16.81 16.59 5.02
CA LEU A 45 17.97 17.38 5.44
C LEU A 45 18.16 18.72 4.71
N ASP A 46 17.07 19.38 4.32
CA ASP A 46 17.10 20.69 3.68
C ASP A 46 17.00 21.88 4.66
N ASN A 47 16.91 21.61 5.97
CA ASN A 47 16.74 22.55 7.07
C ASN A 47 15.36 23.23 7.12
N ALA A 48 14.34 22.65 6.49
CA ALA A 48 12.94 22.94 6.72
C ALA A 48 12.21 21.69 7.24
N VAL A 49 11.07 21.91 7.88
CA VAL A 49 10.13 20.82 8.24
C VAL A 49 8.81 21.19 7.60
N ASP A 50 8.46 20.55 6.49
CA ASP A 50 7.28 20.91 5.71
C ASP A 50 6.55 19.69 5.11
N ALA A 51 5.60 19.95 4.20
CA ALA A 51 4.80 18.91 3.56
C ALA A 51 5.61 17.93 2.69
N LEU A 52 6.82 18.31 2.25
CA LEU A 52 7.73 17.42 1.52
C LEU A 52 8.28 16.32 2.42
N ASP A 53 8.63 16.66 3.66
CA ASP A 53 9.11 15.68 4.64
C ASP A 53 8.00 14.68 5.01
N ALA A 54 6.80 15.19 5.29
CA ALA A 54 5.63 14.36 5.54
C ALA A 54 5.34 13.39 4.38
N ALA A 55 5.49 13.86 3.13
CA ALA A 55 5.30 13.05 1.94
C ALA A 55 6.40 11.97 1.81
N LEU A 56 7.66 12.31 2.09
CA LEU A 56 8.77 11.35 2.06
C LEU A 56 8.56 10.22 3.09
N THR A 57 8.19 10.58 4.32
CA THR A 57 7.85 9.62 5.39
C THR A 57 6.72 8.68 4.95
N LEU A 58 5.64 9.18 4.34
CA LEU A 58 4.59 8.30 3.80
C LEU A 58 5.08 7.42 2.65
N THR A 59 5.89 7.94 1.72
CA THR A 59 6.42 7.12 0.62
C THR A 59 7.36 6.03 1.11
N LEU A 60 8.11 6.28 2.20
CA LEU A 60 8.92 5.28 2.88
C LEU A 60 8.03 4.20 3.52
N ASN A 61 7.00 4.58 4.28
CA ASN A 61 6.06 3.64 4.88
C ASN A 61 5.35 2.76 3.84
N ALA A 62 4.96 3.36 2.70
CA ALA A 62 4.37 2.65 1.58
C ALA A 62 5.34 1.68 0.87
N GLY A 63 6.63 1.69 1.22
CA GLY A 63 7.66 0.91 0.56
C GLY A 63 7.91 1.32 -0.88
N LEU A 64 7.58 2.58 -1.25
CA LEU A 64 7.85 3.12 -2.58
C LEU A 64 9.30 3.60 -2.71
N ILE A 65 9.93 3.95 -1.58
CA ILE A 65 11.36 4.21 -1.46
C ILE A 65 11.95 3.32 -0.37
N GLY A 66 13.25 3.02 -0.45
CA GLY A 66 13.93 2.14 0.50
C GLY A 66 14.49 2.83 1.73
N SER A 67 14.68 4.15 1.68
CA SER A 67 15.23 4.96 2.78
C SER A 67 14.99 6.45 2.53
N VAL A 68 14.93 7.23 3.61
CA VAL A 68 15.07 8.70 3.57
C VAL A 68 16.47 9.14 4.02
N PRO A 69 16.92 10.35 3.69
CA PRO A 69 18.22 10.87 4.12
C PRO A 69 18.49 10.83 5.63
N SER A 70 17.49 11.15 6.46
CA SER A 70 17.58 11.08 7.92
C SER A 70 16.35 10.39 8.51
N PRO A 71 16.35 9.05 8.63
CA PRO A 71 15.24 8.32 9.23
C PRO A 71 15.01 8.70 10.69
N GLU A 72 16.07 9.04 11.43
CA GLU A 72 15.96 9.49 12.81
C GLU A 72 15.26 10.85 12.96
N ASN A 73 15.36 11.76 11.99
CA ASN A 73 14.57 12.99 11.99
C ASN A 73 13.12 12.73 11.55
N ALA A 74 12.90 11.70 10.73
CA ALA A 74 11.58 11.35 10.22
C ALA A 74 10.70 10.62 11.26
N ASP A 75 11.30 10.00 12.28
CA ASP A 75 10.65 9.39 13.45
C ASP A 75 10.43 10.47 14.53
N VAL A 76 9.34 11.21 14.41
CA VAL A 76 9.07 12.42 15.22
C VAL A 76 8.28 12.13 16.49
N ASP A 77 7.78 10.91 16.66
CA ASP A 77 7.22 10.43 17.93
C ASP A 77 8.23 9.61 18.76
N GLU A 78 9.45 9.40 18.22
CA GLU A 78 10.57 8.68 18.82
C GLU A 78 10.23 7.22 19.18
N ASN A 79 9.32 6.59 18.44
CA ASN A 79 8.90 5.21 18.70
C ASN A 79 9.87 4.16 18.07
N GLY A 80 10.83 4.60 17.26
CA GLY A 80 11.82 3.77 16.58
C GLY A 80 11.40 3.32 15.17
N SER A 81 10.25 3.75 14.68
CA SER A 81 9.70 3.42 13.36
C SER A 81 9.35 4.71 12.62
N VAL A 82 9.65 4.75 11.32
CA VAL A 82 9.22 5.86 10.45
C VAL A 82 7.96 5.44 9.71
N ASP A 83 6.81 5.95 10.13
CA ASP A 83 5.51 5.51 9.65
C ASP A 83 4.50 6.66 9.37
N ALA A 84 3.22 6.34 9.27
CA ALA A 84 2.19 7.31 8.87
C ALA A 84 1.82 8.26 10.02
N LEU A 85 2.06 7.84 11.27
CA LEU A 85 1.88 8.65 12.46
C LEU A 85 2.86 9.83 12.46
N ASP A 86 4.13 9.58 12.13
CA ASP A 86 5.13 10.64 12.01
C ASP A 86 4.74 11.70 10.97
N SER A 87 4.26 11.24 9.82
CA SER A 87 3.78 12.12 8.76
C SER A 87 2.62 13.00 9.24
N ALA A 88 1.68 12.45 10.01
CA ALA A 88 0.58 13.23 10.57
C ALA A 88 1.09 14.31 11.52
N LEU A 89 2.07 14.01 12.38
CA LEU A 89 2.66 14.98 13.31
C LEU A 89 3.44 16.09 12.57
N ILE A 90 4.19 15.76 11.52
CA ILE A 90 4.84 16.76 10.65
C ILE A 90 3.79 17.67 10.00
N MET A 91 2.69 17.10 9.50
CA MET A 91 1.59 17.88 8.92
C MET A 91 0.90 18.78 9.96
N GLU A 92 0.77 18.34 11.22
CA GLU A 92 0.22 19.16 12.30
C GLU A 92 1.12 20.35 12.64
N LEU A 93 2.45 20.15 12.66
CA LEU A 93 3.42 21.23 12.83
C LEU A 93 3.30 22.26 11.69
N GLU A 94 3.33 21.82 10.44
CA GLU A 94 3.24 22.70 9.27
C GLU A 94 1.88 23.42 9.20
N ALA A 95 0.81 22.78 9.66
CA ALA A 95 -0.51 23.41 9.80
C ALA A 95 -0.59 24.44 10.94
N GLY A 96 0.45 24.55 11.78
CA GLY A 96 0.47 25.41 12.98
C GLY A 96 -0.48 24.92 14.08
N LEU A 97 -0.79 23.63 14.09
CA LEU A 97 -1.53 22.97 15.17
C LEU A 97 -0.59 22.52 16.29
N LEU A 98 0.66 22.23 15.95
CA LEU A 98 1.75 22.02 16.89
C LEU A 98 2.75 23.17 16.85
N ASP A 99 3.37 23.41 18.01
CA ASP A 99 4.44 24.41 18.16
C ASP A 99 5.84 23.78 18.03
N VAL A 100 5.99 22.48 18.32
CA VAL A 100 7.29 21.79 18.39
C VAL A 100 7.14 20.27 18.22
N LEU A 101 8.21 19.63 17.72
CA LEU A 101 8.41 18.18 17.69
C LEU A 101 9.64 17.79 18.56
N PRO A 102 9.63 16.61 19.22
CA PRO A 102 8.48 15.71 19.39
C PRO A 102 7.37 16.36 20.23
N PRO A 103 6.10 15.97 20.06
CA PRO A 103 5.01 16.60 20.77
C PRO A 103 4.98 16.18 22.25
N THR A 104 4.43 17.03 23.11
CA THR A 104 4.15 16.66 24.51
C THR A 104 2.87 15.86 24.58
N LEU A 105 2.96 14.57 24.88
CA LEU A 105 1.81 13.66 24.95
C LEU A 105 0.77 14.14 25.97
N ALA A 106 -0.40 14.56 25.48
CA ALA A 106 -1.52 14.99 26.32
C ALA A 106 -2.86 14.58 25.68
N GLY A 107 -3.25 13.32 25.82
CA GLY A 107 -4.54 12.84 25.32
C GLY A 107 -4.93 11.49 25.90
N THR A 108 -6.23 11.28 26.15
CA THR A 108 -6.81 9.99 26.55
C THR A 108 -8.12 9.68 25.85
N THR A 109 -8.51 10.47 24.85
CA THR A 109 -9.69 10.18 24.04
C THR A 109 -9.28 9.25 22.91
N HIS A 110 -9.99 8.14 22.80
CA HIS A 110 -9.83 7.15 21.75
C HIS A 110 -11.02 7.30 20.79
N ALA A 111 -10.78 7.48 19.50
CA ALA A 111 -11.85 7.37 18.52
C ALA A 111 -12.21 5.89 18.28
N THR A 112 -13.42 5.68 17.78
CA THR A 112 -13.88 4.38 17.25
C THR A 112 -14.18 4.52 15.76
N GLY A 113 -14.03 3.43 15.02
CA GLY A 113 -14.36 3.42 13.59
C GLY A 113 -14.41 2.02 13.00
N THR A 114 -14.58 1.95 11.68
CA THR A 114 -14.54 0.71 10.92
C THR A 114 -13.63 0.88 9.72
N ALA A 115 -12.73 -0.07 9.47
CA ALA A 115 -12.00 -0.15 8.20
C ALA A 115 -12.65 -1.23 7.35
N SER A 116 -13.05 -0.89 6.13
CA SER A 116 -13.84 -1.75 5.25
C SER A 116 -13.22 -1.81 3.87
N ILE A 117 -13.06 -3.00 3.31
CA ILE A 117 -12.69 -3.21 1.91
C ILE A 117 -13.86 -3.82 1.14
N GLY A 118 -14.18 -3.22 0.00
CA GLY A 118 -15.29 -3.61 -0.86
C GLY A 118 -15.14 -5.02 -1.47
N SER A 119 -16.19 -5.44 -2.17
CA SER A 119 -16.22 -6.71 -2.91
C SER A 119 -16.62 -6.48 -4.35
N GLY A 120 -16.24 -7.40 -5.24
CA GLY A 120 -16.54 -7.30 -6.66
C GLY A 120 -16.65 -8.64 -7.37
N THR A 121 -17.19 -8.61 -8.58
CA THR A 121 -17.25 -9.77 -9.48
C THR A 121 -17.00 -9.28 -10.90
N GLY A 122 -16.23 -10.04 -11.67
CA GLY A 122 -15.93 -9.71 -13.07
C GLY A 122 -15.32 -10.92 -13.78
N ASP A 123 -15.16 -10.80 -15.09
CA ASP A 123 -14.66 -11.88 -15.92
C ASP A 123 -13.13 -12.03 -15.82
N VAL A 124 -12.60 -13.22 -16.10
CA VAL A 124 -11.15 -13.42 -16.28
C VAL A 124 -10.66 -12.53 -17.43
N GLY A 125 -9.68 -11.69 -17.13
CA GLY A 125 -9.14 -10.66 -18.02
C GLY A 125 -9.71 -9.25 -17.77
N GLU A 126 -10.74 -9.11 -16.93
CA GLU A 126 -11.33 -7.83 -16.55
C GLU A 126 -10.63 -7.21 -15.33
N GLU A 127 -10.62 -5.87 -15.28
CA GLU A 127 -10.22 -5.11 -14.09
C GLU A 127 -11.44 -4.79 -13.22
N ILE A 128 -11.32 -5.06 -11.92
CA ILE A 128 -12.35 -4.82 -10.91
C ILE A 128 -11.79 -3.83 -9.90
N SER A 129 -12.51 -2.74 -9.68
CA SER A 129 -12.19 -1.76 -8.64
C SER A 129 -13.04 -1.98 -7.39
N VAL A 130 -12.41 -1.94 -6.22
CA VAL A 130 -13.07 -2.00 -4.92
C VAL A 130 -12.59 -0.85 -4.04
N ASP A 131 -13.50 -0.32 -3.23
CA ASP A 131 -13.21 0.82 -2.36
C ASP A 131 -12.72 0.35 -0.99
N LEU A 132 -11.66 0.98 -0.51
CA LEU A 132 -11.18 0.92 0.87
C LEU A 132 -11.68 2.16 1.61
N GLU A 133 -12.45 1.96 2.65
CA GLU A 133 -13.17 3.01 3.37
C GLU A 133 -12.89 2.97 4.87
N ALA A 134 -12.86 4.15 5.48
CA ALA A 134 -13.02 4.34 6.91
C ALA A 134 -14.46 4.77 7.17
N LEU A 135 -15.21 3.98 7.93
CA LEU A 135 -16.63 4.22 8.21
C LEU A 135 -16.84 4.57 9.68
N ASN A 136 -17.83 5.42 9.95
CA ASN A 136 -18.29 5.81 11.28
C ASN A 136 -17.16 6.34 12.19
N VAL A 137 -16.15 7.01 11.64
CA VAL A 137 -15.03 7.52 12.44
C VAL A 137 -15.50 8.68 13.32
N THR A 138 -15.44 8.50 14.63
CA THR A 138 -15.83 9.52 15.61
C THR A 138 -14.77 10.63 15.72
N GLN A 139 -15.08 11.71 16.43
CA GLN A 139 -14.10 12.73 16.78
C GLN A 139 -12.93 12.08 17.58
N PRO A 140 -11.66 12.51 17.39
CA PRO A 140 -11.18 13.63 16.54
C PRO A 140 -11.16 13.38 15.03
N GLY A 141 -11.41 12.15 14.58
CA GLY A 141 -11.30 11.74 13.19
C GLY A 141 -10.04 10.91 12.97
N LEU A 142 -9.92 10.27 11.81
CA LEU A 142 -8.77 9.47 11.40
C LEU A 142 -7.62 10.39 10.97
N GLY A 143 -6.51 10.36 11.72
CA GLY A 143 -5.33 11.19 11.52
C GLY A 143 -4.24 10.50 10.71
N ALA A 144 -3.96 9.22 10.96
CA ALA A 144 -2.94 8.44 10.26
C ALA A 144 -3.39 7.00 10.04
N TRP A 145 -3.00 6.42 8.91
CA TRP A 145 -3.25 5.01 8.62
C TRP A 145 -2.17 4.35 7.77
N THR A 146 -1.91 3.08 8.08
CA THR A 146 -1.20 2.10 7.25
C THR A 146 -2.04 0.83 7.24
N ILE A 147 -2.52 0.46 6.06
CA ILE A 147 -3.42 -0.68 5.87
C ILE A 147 -2.83 -1.60 4.81
N ASP A 148 -2.55 -2.84 5.20
CA ASP A 148 -2.20 -3.91 4.27
C ASP A 148 -3.46 -4.67 3.90
N ILE A 149 -3.63 -4.96 2.60
CA ILE A 149 -4.71 -5.79 2.06
C ILE A 149 -4.08 -7.03 1.49
N LEU A 150 -4.35 -8.17 2.12
CA LEU A 150 -3.90 -9.49 1.69
C LEU A 150 -4.89 -10.07 0.69
N TYR A 151 -4.37 -10.65 -0.40
CA TYR A 151 -5.16 -11.30 -1.44
C TYR A 151 -4.41 -12.49 -2.06
N ASP A 152 -5.13 -13.39 -2.74
CA ASP A 152 -4.53 -14.49 -3.50
C ASP A 152 -3.99 -13.99 -4.87
N ALA A 153 -2.66 -13.86 -4.96
CA ALA A 153 -1.97 -13.42 -6.18
C ALA A 153 -1.99 -14.45 -7.33
N THR A 154 -2.45 -15.67 -7.09
CA THR A 154 -2.68 -16.66 -8.14
C THR A 154 -3.99 -16.40 -8.89
N ILE A 155 -4.96 -15.74 -8.23
CA ILE A 155 -6.28 -15.41 -8.78
C ILE A 155 -6.31 -13.96 -9.28
N LEU A 156 -5.79 -13.02 -8.49
CA LEU A 156 -5.81 -11.59 -8.79
C LEU A 156 -4.40 -11.04 -9.03
N SER A 157 -4.32 -9.88 -9.67
CA SER A 157 -3.16 -9.00 -9.59
C SER A 157 -3.61 -7.58 -9.33
N ALA A 158 -3.11 -6.93 -8.28
CA ALA A 158 -3.35 -5.51 -8.08
C ALA A 158 -2.62 -4.71 -9.19
N THR A 159 -3.38 -3.95 -9.97
CA THR A 159 -2.84 -3.15 -11.10
C THR A 159 -2.70 -1.67 -10.74
N GLY A 160 -3.40 -1.20 -9.71
CA GLY A 160 -3.28 0.16 -9.23
C GLY A 160 -4.14 0.45 -8.01
N CYS A 161 -3.92 1.61 -7.42
CA CYS A 161 -4.72 2.11 -6.30
C CYS A 161 -4.62 3.64 -6.19
N GLY A 162 -5.71 4.28 -5.79
CA GLY A 162 -5.82 5.73 -5.62
C GLY A 162 -7.26 6.17 -5.32
N PRO A 163 -7.51 7.35 -4.73
CA PRO A 163 -6.54 8.36 -4.32
C PRO A 163 -5.67 7.91 -3.13
N GLY A 164 -4.66 8.71 -2.79
CA GLY A 164 -3.72 8.45 -1.69
C GLY A 164 -2.39 7.86 -2.13
N ILE A 165 -1.51 7.58 -1.17
CA ILE A 165 -0.24 6.91 -1.41
C ILE A 165 -0.48 5.42 -1.23
N CYS A 166 -0.21 4.66 -2.28
CA CYS A 166 -0.44 3.23 -2.27
C CYS A 166 0.61 2.50 -3.10
N ASN A 167 0.97 1.30 -2.63
CA ASN A 167 1.87 0.39 -3.31
C ASN A 167 1.11 -0.93 -3.60
N PRO A 168 0.69 -1.17 -4.86
CA PRO A 168 -0.02 -2.40 -5.23
C PRO A 168 0.88 -3.65 -5.20
N CYS A 169 2.21 -3.47 -5.16
CA CYS A 169 3.22 -4.52 -5.12
C CYS A 169 3.97 -4.53 -3.77
N PHE A 170 3.30 -4.23 -2.67
CA PHE A 170 3.98 -4.12 -1.37
C PHE A 170 4.65 -5.46 -0.99
N GLY A 171 5.88 -5.38 -0.45
CA GLY A 171 6.73 -6.53 -0.14
C GLY A 171 7.59 -7.03 -1.31
N ALA A 172 7.47 -6.44 -2.50
CA ALA A 172 8.38 -6.71 -3.61
C ALA A 172 9.76 -6.08 -3.35
N LEU A 173 10.82 -6.66 -3.92
CA LEU A 173 12.15 -6.04 -3.89
C LEU A 173 12.10 -4.68 -4.61
N ILE A 174 12.83 -3.69 -4.09
CA ILE A 174 12.96 -2.37 -4.73
C ILE A 174 14.14 -2.41 -5.73
N PRO A 175 13.97 -1.93 -6.98
CA PRO A 175 12.74 -1.39 -7.56
C PRO A 175 11.72 -2.50 -7.86
N PRO A 176 10.40 -2.22 -7.75
CA PRO A 176 9.38 -3.25 -7.92
C PRO A 176 9.50 -3.89 -9.31
N PRO A 177 9.29 -5.22 -9.42
CA PRO A 177 9.28 -5.89 -10.71
C PRO A 177 8.16 -5.29 -11.59
N PRO A 178 8.33 -5.31 -12.92
CA PRO A 178 7.27 -4.91 -13.82
C PRO A 178 6.02 -5.76 -13.55
N THR A 179 4.85 -5.10 -13.53
CA THR A 179 3.53 -5.72 -13.36
C THR A 179 3.38 -6.99 -14.20
N PRO A 180 2.75 -8.06 -13.67
CA PRO A 180 1.82 -8.07 -12.52
C PRO A 180 2.49 -8.16 -11.12
N CYS A 181 1.87 -7.55 -10.11
CA CYS A 181 2.27 -7.70 -8.70
C CYS A 181 1.96 -9.11 -8.20
N GLU A 182 3.00 -9.85 -7.75
CA GLU A 182 2.89 -11.25 -7.30
C GLU A 182 3.01 -11.41 -5.77
N THR A 183 3.09 -10.31 -5.01
CA THR A 183 3.33 -10.36 -3.55
C THR A 183 2.09 -10.71 -2.75
N GLY A 184 0.89 -10.55 -3.32
CA GLY A 184 -0.38 -10.78 -2.61
C GLY A 184 -0.69 -9.75 -1.54
N THR A 185 0.00 -8.60 -1.54
CA THR A 185 -0.24 -7.50 -0.58
C THR A 185 -0.28 -6.15 -1.28
N VAL A 186 -1.36 -5.41 -1.06
CA VAL A 186 -1.46 -3.99 -1.38
C VAL A 186 -1.29 -3.20 -0.07
N ARG A 187 -0.41 -2.20 -0.03
CA ARG A 187 -0.30 -1.28 1.11
C ARG A 187 -0.86 0.08 0.76
N VAL A 188 -1.82 0.56 1.54
CA VAL A 188 -2.37 1.93 1.47
C VAL A 188 -1.93 2.68 2.71
N VAL A 189 -1.37 3.88 2.52
CA VAL A 189 -0.96 4.76 3.61
C VAL A 189 -1.54 6.15 3.44
N GLY A 190 -1.71 6.85 4.54
CA GLY A 190 -2.02 8.27 4.49
C GLY A 190 -2.05 8.92 5.86
N ALA A 191 -2.08 10.25 5.82
CA ALA A 191 -2.14 11.10 6.99
C ALA A 191 -2.99 12.35 6.72
N THR A 192 -3.49 12.98 7.78
CA THR A 192 -4.18 14.27 7.77
C THR A 192 -4.07 14.93 9.15
N ALA A 193 -3.62 16.17 9.17
CA ALA A 193 -3.50 16.95 10.41
C ALA A 193 -4.85 17.26 11.08
N SER A 194 -5.96 17.23 10.34
CA SER A 194 -7.28 17.67 10.84
C SER A 194 -8.24 16.53 11.15
N GLY A 195 -7.87 15.30 10.80
CA GLY A 195 -8.71 14.12 10.93
C GLY A 195 -9.82 14.02 9.87
N ARG A 196 -10.08 12.80 9.40
CA ARG A 196 -11.28 12.46 8.61
C ARG A 196 -12.38 11.95 9.54
N LYS A 197 -13.56 12.57 9.50
CA LYS A 197 -14.70 12.23 10.37
C LYS A 197 -15.82 11.58 9.56
N GLY A 198 -16.57 10.69 10.20
CA GLY A 198 -17.65 9.95 9.54
C GLY A 198 -17.12 8.93 8.54
N ASP A 199 -17.80 8.82 7.41
CA ASP A 199 -17.44 7.90 6.33
C ASP A 199 -16.49 8.59 5.35
N SER A 200 -15.45 7.90 4.94
CA SER A 200 -14.41 8.44 4.08
C SER A 200 -13.79 7.36 3.21
N LEU A 201 -13.77 7.59 1.90
CA LEU A 201 -12.95 6.82 0.97
C LEU A 201 -11.47 7.09 1.25
N LEU A 202 -10.72 6.02 1.53
CA LEU A 202 -9.27 6.07 1.72
C LEU A 202 -8.54 5.84 0.41
N SER A 203 -8.98 4.83 -0.36
CA SER A 203 -8.43 4.51 -1.68
C SER A 203 -9.39 3.62 -2.47
N THR A 204 -9.32 3.65 -3.79
CA THR A 204 -9.94 2.65 -4.67
C THR A 204 -8.81 1.77 -5.20
N ILE A 205 -8.92 0.46 -5.01
CA ILE A 205 -7.90 -0.52 -5.42
C ILE A 205 -8.43 -1.28 -6.64
N THR A 206 -7.62 -1.37 -7.69
CA THR A 206 -7.97 -2.05 -8.94
C THR A 206 -7.21 -3.35 -9.07
N PHE A 207 -7.94 -4.42 -9.37
CA PHE A 207 -7.41 -5.78 -9.52
C PHE A 207 -7.75 -6.33 -10.90
N LEU A 208 -6.77 -6.94 -11.56
CA LEU A 208 -6.97 -7.75 -12.76
C LEU A 208 -7.32 -9.20 -12.35
N CYS A 209 -8.44 -9.70 -12.85
CA CYS A 209 -8.81 -11.11 -12.72
C CYS A 209 -7.96 -11.99 -13.64
N ARG A 210 -7.09 -12.85 -13.07
CA ARG A 210 -6.16 -13.69 -13.85
C ARG A 210 -6.72 -15.07 -14.14
N VAL A 211 -7.36 -15.67 -13.14
CA VAL A 211 -7.81 -17.06 -13.15
C VAL A 211 -9.22 -17.11 -12.54
N ASN A 212 -10.06 -18.00 -13.08
CA ASN A 212 -11.39 -18.26 -12.53
C ASN A 212 -11.26 -18.76 -11.08
N GLY A 213 -11.95 -18.10 -10.15
CA GLY A 213 -11.85 -18.38 -8.72
C GLY A 213 -12.32 -17.21 -7.87
N ALA A 214 -12.23 -17.35 -6.55
CA ALA A 214 -12.52 -16.29 -5.61
C ALA A 214 -11.32 -16.03 -4.70
N SER A 215 -11.01 -14.75 -4.48
CA SER A 215 -9.93 -14.30 -3.61
C SER A 215 -10.53 -13.42 -2.52
N ALA A 216 -10.28 -13.79 -1.26
CA ALA A 216 -10.64 -12.94 -0.13
C ALA A 216 -9.71 -11.71 -0.08
N LEU A 217 -10.28 -10.55 0.22
CA LEU A 217 -9.53 -9.33 0.49
C LEU A 217 -9.52 -9.11 2.00
N THR A 218 -8.39 -9.42 2.63
CA THR A 218 -8.27 -9.44 4.09
C THR A 218 -7.48 -8.26 4.59
N ILE A 219 -8.05 -7.49 5.51
CA ILE A 219 -7.32 -6.53 6.33
C ILE A 219 -6.90 -7.26 7.62
N PRO A 220 -5.60 -7.47 7.88
CA PRO A 220 -5.17 -8.12 9.11
C PRO A 220 -5.50 -7.23 10.31
N GLY A 221 -5.97 -7.84 11.40
CA GLY A 221 -6.35 -7.11 12.60
C GLY A 221 -5.15 -6.56 13.38
N PHE A 222 -5.43 -5.66 14.34
CA PHE A 222 -4.43 -5.20 15.31
C PHE A 222 -3.76 -6.38 16.02
N GLY A 223 -2.43 -6.39 16.06
CA GLY A 223 -1.62 -7.42 16.71
C GLY A 223 -1.26 -8.64 15.83
N GLU A 224 -1.91 -8.81 14.68
CA GLU A 224 -1.54 -9.84 13.71
C GLU A 224 -0.51 -9.35 12.69
N ASN A 225 -0.58 -8.06 12.35
CA ASN A 225 0.39 -7.39 11.50
C ASN A 225 0.97 -6.18 12.24
N PRO A 226 2.30 -6.14 12.49
CA PRO A 226 2.93 -4.99 13.15
C PRO A 226 2.83 -3.70 12.34
N SER A 227 2.52 -3.79 11.05
CA SER A 227 2.38 -2.63 10.17
C SER A 227 0.97 -2.04 10.15
N PHE A 228 -0.03 -2.69 10.75
CA PHE A 228 -1.38 -2.13 10.78
C PHE A 228 -1.41 -0.94 11.74
N LEU A 229 -1.65 0.25 11.18
CA LEU A 229 -1.69 1.50 11.91
C LEU A 229 -3.01 2.20 11.59
N PHE A 230 -3.74 2.62 12.62
CA PHE A 230 -4.96 3.39 12.47
C PHE A 230 -5.12 4.29 13.70
N HIS A 231 -4.67 5.54 13.56
CA HIS A 231 -4.62 6.53 14.64
C HIS A 231 -5.54 7.70 14.38
N ASP A 232 -6.07 8.27 15.45
CA ASP A 232 -6.92 9.45 15.38
C ASP A 232 -6.11 10.73 15.13
N ALA A 233 -6.81 11.85 14.97
CA ALA A 233 -6.20 13.17 14.76
C ALA A 233 -6.20 13.99 16.06
N THR A 234 -5.93 13.37 17.21
CA THR A 234 -5.70 14.10 18.45
C THR A 234 -4.39 14.89 18.30
N ILE A 235 -4.51 16.22 18.21
CA ILE A 235 -3.36 17.11 18.01
C ILE A 235 -2.25 16.83 19.03
N GLY A 236 -1.06 16.49 18.55
CA GLY A 236 0.14 16.23 19.35
C GLY A 236 0.14 14.96 20.18
N ALA A 237 -0.96 14.21 20.18
CA ALA A 237 -1.02 12.92 20.82
C ALA A 237 -2.00 11.99 20.09
N PRO A 238 -1.81 11.73 18.79
CA PRO A 238 -2.66 10.77 18.08
C PRO A 238 -2.73 9.47 18.86
N GLN A 239 -3.94 9.00 19.13
CA GLN A 239 -4.14 7.73 19.80
C GLN A 239 -4.52 6.68 18.75
N PRO A 240 -4.32 5.38 18.99
CA PRO A 240 -4.96 4.36 18.17
C PRO A 240 -6.47 4.59 18.07
N ILE A 241 -7.15 3.86 17.18
CA ILE A 241 -8.61 3.86 17.10
C ILE A 241 -9.07 2.44 17.36
N ASP A 242 -10.16 2.28 18.10
CA ASP A 242 -10.84 0.99 18.20
C ASP A 242 -11.55 0.71 16.87
N VAL A 243 -10.89 -0.07 16.02
CA VAL A 243 -11.37 -0.38 14.66
C VAL A 243 -12.08 -1.71 14.60
N THR A 244 -13.28 -1.71 14.04
CA THR A 244 -13.92 -2.92 13.51
C THR A 244 -13.45 -3.17 12.08
N ILE A 245 -13.02 -4.39 11.76
CA ILE A 245 -12.56 -4.74 10.41
C ILE A 245 -13.68 -5.42 9.62
N VAL A 246 -13.92 -4.95 8.41
CA VAL A 246 -14.83 -5.57 7.43
C VAL A 246 -14.04 -5.98 6.19
N ASN A 247 -13.90 -7.29 6.01
CA ASN A 247 -13.21 -7.88 4.87
C ASN A 247 -14.10 -7.95 3.63
N GLY A 248 -13.47 -8.02 2.46
CA GLY A 248 -14.10 -8.09 1.15
C GLY A 248 -13.73 -9.35 0.39
N SER A 249 -14.17 -9.44 -0.85
CA SER A 249 -13.82 -10.54 -1.76
C SER A 249 -13.98 -10.14 -3.22
N ILE A 250 -13.16 -10.69 -4.09
CA ILE A 250 -13.37 -10.61 -5.55
C ILE A 250 -13.56 -12.02 -6.09
N THR A 251 -14.60 -12.17 -6.92
CA THR A 251 -14.84 -13.40 -7.68
C THR A 251 -14.57 -13.16 -9.16
N CYS A 252 -13.68 -13.95 -9.74
CA CYS A 252 -13.36 -13.94 -11.16
C CYS A 252 -14.13 -15.08 -11.84
N GLU A 253 -15.01 -14.76 -12.78
CA GLU A 253 -15.81 -15.74 -13.51
C GLU A 253 -15.19 -16.03 -14.89
N PRO A 254 -15.42 -17.22 -15.48
CA PRO A 254 -15.04 -17.45 -16.87
C PRO A 254 -15.79 -16.45 -17.77
N PRO A 255 -15.13 -15.89 -18.81
CA PRO A 255 -15.80 -14.99 -19.73
C PRO A 255 -17.05 -15.66 -20.30
N PRO A 256 -18.15 -14.91 -20.51
CA PRO A 256 -19.37 -15.47 -21.07
C PRO A 256 -19.02 -16.17 -22.37
N ALA A 257 -19.46 -17.43 -22.51
CA ALA A 257 -19.23 -18.19 -23.72
C ALA A 257 -19.71 -17.34 -24.89
N VAL A 258 -18.77 -16.88 -25.74
CA VAL A 258 -19.09 -16.08 -26.92
C VAL A 258 -20.06 -16.93 -27.71
N GLY A 259 -21.36 -16.61 -27.61
CA GLY A 259 -22.43 -17.43 -28.13
C GLY A 259 -22.09 -17.68 -29.57
N GLY A 260 -21.67 -18.91 -29.88
CA GLY A 260 -20.92 -19.20 -31.08
C GLY A 260 -21.71 -18.67 -32.24
N VAL A 261 -21.27 -17.55 -32.82
CA VAL A 261 -21.83 -17.11 -34.08
C VAL A 261 -21.61 -18.32 -34.98
N PRO A 262 -22.68 -18.99 -35.45
CA PRO A 262 -22.52 -20.22 -36.20
C PRO A 262 -21.50 -19.94 -37.30
N LEU A 263 -20.40 -20.69 -37.29
CA LEU A 263 -19.29 -20.54 -38.23
C LEU A 263 -19.70 -21.03 -39.64
N ASP A 264 -20.97 -20.86 -40.01
CA ASP A 264 -21.64 -21.52 -41.12
C ASP A 264 -22.17 -20.52 -42.17
N SER A 265 -21.73 -19.26 -42.14
CA SER A 265 -22.17 -18.27 -43.16
C SER A 265 -21.11 -17.31 -43.68
N ALA A 266 -19.85 -17.42 -43.25
CA ALA A 266 -18.78 -16.51 -43.69
C ALA A 266 -17.66 -17.18 -44.51
N LEU A 267 -17.77 -18.46 -44.89
CA LEU A 267 -16.97 -19.03 -45.99
C LEU A 267 -17.51 -18.55 -47.34
N ARG A 268 -17.65 -17.23 -47.52
CA ARG A 268 -17.61 -16.63 -48.85
C ARG A 268 -16.14 -16.44 -49.18
N PRO A 269 -15.60 -17.05 -50.25
CA PRO A 269 -14.23 -16.81 -50.66
C PRO A 269 -14.03 -15.32 -50.89
N LEU A 270 -13.12 -14.72 -50.14
CA LEU A 270 -12.63 -13.38 -50.43
C LEU A 270 -12.04 -13.39 -51.85
N PRO A 271 -12.35 -12.39 -52.70
CA PRO A 271 -11.69 -12.26 -53.98
C PRO A 271 -10.18 -12.16 -53.73
N LEU A 272 -9.44 -12.98 -54.46
CA LEU A 272 -7.99 -12.97 -54.51
C LEU A 272 -7.55 -11.61 -55.11
N GLU A 273 -7.38 -10.58 -54.28
CA GLU A 273 -6.77 -9.33 -54.73
C GLU A 273 -5.27 -9.57 -54.93
N THR A 274 -4.92 -9.81 -56.18
CA THR A 274 -3.55 -9.82 -56.66
C THR A 274 -2.99 -8.40 -56.62
N GLY A 275 -2.12 -8.16 -55.64
CA GLY A 275 -0.98 -7.27 -55.77
C GLY A 275 -1.23 -5.82 -55.39
N HIS A 276 -0.57 -5.38 -54.31
CA HIS A 276 0.13 -4.10 -54.26
C HIS A 276 1.40 -4.28 -53.42
N SER A 277 2.53 -3.87 -54.00
CA SER A 277 3.86 -3.90 -53.42
C SER A 277 4.01 -2.76 -52.40
N PRO A 278 4.37 -3.03 -51.13
CA PRO A 278 4.69 -1.96 -50.20
C PRO A 278 6.13 -1.50 -50.39
N SER A 279 6.29 -0.31 -50.99
CA SER A 279 7.53 0.46 -50.92
C SER A 279 7.79 0.92 -49.49
N SER A 280 9.04 0.72 -49.06
CA SER A 280 9.63 1.13 -47.80
C SER A 280 9.50 2.62 -47.49
N SER A 281 8.96 2.97 -46.33
CA SER A 281 9.30 4.22 -45.62
C SER A 281 9.29 3.97 -44.11
N TRP A 282 10.48 3.73 -43.56
CA TRP A 282 10.72 3.72 -42.12
C TRP A 282 10.73 5.17 -41.62
N GLY A 283 9.59 5.66 -41.13
CA GLY A 283 9.53 6.87 -40.31
C GLY A 283 9.69 6.49 -38.85
N ILE A 284 10.88 6.70 -38.30
CA ILE A 284 11.14 6.58 -36.85
C ILE A 284 10.41 7.75 -36.18
N ALA A 285 9.21 7.49 -35.65
CA ALA A 285 8.54 8.41 -34.75
C ALA A 285 9.09 8.18 -33.34
N VAL A 286 10.06 9.00 -32.94
CA VAL A 286 10.52 9.12 -31.55
C VAL A 286 9.42 9.85 -30.78
N ALA A 287 8.55 9.11 -30.10
CA ALA A 287 7.65 9.67 -29.11
C ALA A 287 8.46 9.97 -27.84
N ILE A 288 8.85 11.24 -27.67
CA ILE A 288 9.34 11.75 -26.39
C ILE A 288 8.11 11.83 -25.47
N VAL A 289 7.91 10.80 -24.66
CA VAL A 289 6.96 10.84 -23.54
C VAL A 289 7.64 11.64 -22.44
N THR A 290 7.39 12.95 -22.41
CA THR A 290 7.65 13.75 -21.22
C THR A 290 6.67 13.31 -20.14
N ALA A 291 7.12 12.46 -19.23
CA ALA A 291 6.40 12.16 -18.00
C ALA A 291 6.39 13.43 -17.14
N THR A 292 5.37 14.26 -17.33
CA THR A 292 5.04 15.33 -16.39
C THR A 292 4.33 14.65 -15.23
N CYS A 293 5.09 14.26 -14.20
CA CYS A 293 4.51 13.98 -12.89
C CYS A 293 3.92 15.28 -12.35
N LEU A 294 2.66 15.52 -12.66
CA LEU A 294 1.85 16.51 -11.98
C LEU A 294 1.54 15.94 -10.59
N VAL A 295 2.34 16.33 -9.61
CA VAL A 295 1.93 16.24 -8.21
C VAL A 295 0.74 17.18 -8.06
N VAL A 296 -0.47 16.65 -8.12
CA VAL A 296 -1.67 17.39 -7.73
C VAL A 296 -1.65 17.43 -6.20
N VAL A 297 -0.93 18.41 -5.66
CA VAL A 297 -1.23 18.89 -4.31
C VAL A 297 -2.62 19.53 -4.43
N ALA A 298 -3.64 18.85 -3.92
CA ALA A 298 -4.97 19.43 -3.80
C ALA A 298 -4.87 20.64 -2.85
N GLY A 299 -4.71 21.83 -3.43
CA GLY A 299 -4.56 23.08 -2.72
C GLY A 299 -5.80 23.39 -1.89
N GLY A 300 -5.71 23.17 -0.58
CA GLY A 300 -6.52 23.85 0.42
C GLY A 300 -6.22 25.35 0.38
N ALA A 301 -7.25 26.16 0.56
CA ALA A 301 -7.22 27.61 0.41
C ALA A 301 -6.10 28.29 1.23
N TRP A 302 -5.30 29.10 0.56
CA TRP A 302 -4.27 29.96 1.16
C TRP A 302 -4.89 30.97 2.13
N TYR A 303 -4.60 30.81 3.42
CA TYR A 303 -4.90 31.82 4.45
C TYR A 303 -3.77 32.86 4.46
N THR A 304 -3.95 34.00 3.79
CA THR A 304 -2.98 35.11 3.88
C THR A 304 -3.03 35.78 5.26
N ARG A 305 -2.04 35.50 6.12
CA ARG A 305 -1.86 36.16 7.41
C ARG A 305 -1.26 37.56 7.23
N ARG A 306 -2.09 38.63 7.28
CA ARG A 306 -1.58 40.00 7.46
C ARG A 306 -1.08 40.17 8.89
N ARG A 307 0.23 40.33 9.10
CA ARG A 307 0.77 40.92 10.33
C ARG A 307 0.42 42.40 10.35
N ALA A 308 -0.46 42.81 11.26
CA ALA A 308 -0.57 44.20 11.66
C ALA A 308 0.53 44.48 12.69
N THR A 309 1.50 45.31 12.31
CA THR A 309 2.40 45.96 13.27
C THR A 309 1.70 47.20 13.80
N SER A 310 1.35 47.20 15.09
CA SER A 310 1.00 48.43 15.81
C SER A 310 2.23 48.93 16.56
N SER A 311 2.64 50.14 16.19
CA SER A 311 3.38 51.10 17.01
C SER A 311 2.59 51.51 18.26
#